data_AF-A0A022Q1V8-F1
#
_entry.id   AF-A0A022Q1V8-F1
#
_cell.length_a   1.000
_cell.length_b   1.000
_cell.length_c   1.000
_cell.angle_alpha   90.00
_cell.angle_beta   90.00
_cell.angle_gamma   90.00
#
_symmetry.space_group_name_H-M   'P 1'
#
loop_
_entity.id
_entity.type
_entity.pdbx_description
1 polymer ?
#
loop_
_entity_poly.entity_id
_entity_poly.type
_entity_poly.pdbx_seq_one_letter_code
_entity_poly.pdbx_strand_id
1 'polypeptide(L)'
;MASMAAPKANTLSPSPCNFQRLNYPHKNSLRIPFNSESTSPRLVSIHSHNPNLDSIKMDQTVSGFGSGSETLAHSNASSSASSAIDFLTLCHRLKSTKRKGWVNHGINGPESIADHMYRMSLMALITSDIPGVNRERCIKIAIVHDIAEAIVGDITPSDGVPKAEKSRMETEALDEMCKVLGGGMRAEEIKELWLEYENNSSLEANLVKDFDKVEMILQALEYETEHGKVLDEFFLSTAGKFQTETGKKWAAEIISRRNSRLANRSN
;
A
#
# COMPACT_ATOMS: atom_id res chain seq x y z
N MET A 1 -28.55 -40.22 -55.26
CA MET A 1 -28.63 -40.39 -53.80
C MET A 1 -27.22 -40.60 -53.27
N ALA A 2 -26.58 -39.52 -52.81
CA ALA A 2 -25.21 -39.54 -52.31
C ALA A 2 -25.24 -39.77 -50.79
N SER A 3 -24.62 -40.85 -50.32
CA SER A 3 -24.40 -41.12 -48.90
C SER A 3 -22.92 -41.00 -48.61
N MET A 4 -22.58 -40.07 -47.72
CA MET A 4 -21.22 -39.70 -47.33
C MET A 4 -20.60 -40.76 -46.41
N ALA A 5 -19.39 -41.17 -46.74
CA ALA A 5 -18.55 -42.04 -45.92
C ALA A 5 -17.80 -41.23 -44.84
N ALA A 6 -17.79 -41.73 -43.61
CA ALA A 6 -17.04 -41.20 -42.48
C ALA A 6 -15.54 -41.57 -42.57
N PRO A 7 -14.60 -40.68 -42.21
CA PRO A 7 -13.20 -41.04 -42.05
C PRO A 7 -12.82 -41.39 -40.61
N LYS A 8 -11.86 -42.32 -40.52
CA LYS A 8 -11.32 -42.97 -39.33
C LYS A 8 -10.48 -42.01 -38.45
N ALA A 9 -10.54 -42.26 -37.14
CA ALA A 9 -9.75 -41.60 -36.12
C ALA A 9 -8.25 -41.96 -36.22
N ASN A 10 -7.38 -40.94 -36.11
CA ASN A 10 -5.94 -41.10 -35.92
C ASN A 10 -5.58 -40.54 -34.53
N THR A 11 -5.14 -41.42 -33.65
CA THR A 11 -4.62 -41.11 -32.31
C THR A 11 -3.18 -40.60 -32.40
N LEU A 12 -2.95 -39.34 -32.00
CA LEU A 12 -1.61 -38.78 -31.80
C LEU A 12 -1.32 -38.67 -30.30
N SER A 13 -0.26 -39.33 -29.86
CA SER A 13 0.34 -39.21 -28.52
C SER A 13 1.11 -37.90 -28.38
N PRO A 14 1.20 -37.31 -27.17
CA PRO A 14 1.99 -36.10 -26.96
C PRO A 14 3.47 -36.42 -26.72
N SER A 15 4.35 -35.79 -27.49
CA SER A 15 5.81 -35.78 -27.28
C SER A 15 6.21 -34.83 -26.13
N PRO A 16 7.28 -35.14 -25.37
CA PRO A 16 7.71 -34.33 -24.24
C PRO A 16 8.42 -33.03 -24.67
N CYS A 17 8.07 -31.94 -24.00
CA CYS A 17 8.58 -30.60 -24.26
C CYS A 17 10.03 -30.47 -23.72
N ASN A 18 11.00 -30.29 -24.62
CA ASN A 18 12.39 -30.03 -24.29
C ASN A 18 12.57 -28.55 -23.87
N PHE A 19 12.94 -28.32 -22.61
CA PHE A 19 13.38 -27.01 -22.12
C PHE A 19 14.82 -26.77 -22.58
N GLN A 20 15.01 -26.07 -23.71
CA GLN A 20 16.30 -25.49 -24.06
C GLN A 20 16.43 -24.12 -23.40
N ARG A 21 17.42 -23.98 -22.51
CA ARG A 21 17.85 -22.70 -21.94
C ARG A 21 18.28 -21.74 -23.06
N LEU A 22 17.62 -20.60 -23.16
CA LEU A 22 18.10 -19.46 -23.94
C LEU A 22 19.24 -18.78 -23.18
N ASN A 23 20.42 -18.73 -23.80
CA ASN A 23 21.57 -17.96 -23.32
C ASN A 23 21.36 -16.48 -23.65
N TYR A 24 21.30 -15.62 -22.62
CA TYR A 24 21.38 -14.17 -22.78
C TYR A 24 22.84 -13.70 -22.66
N PRO A 25 23.34 -12.81 -23.54
CA PRO A 25 24.67 -12.25 -23.40
C PRO A 25 24.69 -11.12 -22.36
N HIS A 26 25.51 -11.30 -21.32
CA HIS A 26 25.88 -10.23 -20.39
C HIS A 26 26.65 -9.12 -21.12
N LYS A 27 26.20 -7.87 -21.00
CA LYS A 27 27.01 -6.68 -21.30
C LYS A 27 27.07 -5.74 -20.09
N ASN A 28 28.31 -5.56 -19.63
CA ASN A 28 28.93 -4.43 -18.91
C ASN A 28 28.16 -3.75 -17.78
N SER A 29 28.44 -4.20 -16.55
CA SER A 29 28.26 -3.41 -15.33
C SER A 29 29.44 -2.42 -15.17
N LEU A 30 29.12 -1.15 -14.96
CA LEU A 30 30.05 -0.08 -14.57
C LEU A 30 30.65 -0.39 -13.20
N ARG A 31 31.98 -0.50 -13.11
CA ARG A 31 32.70 -0.64 -11.84
C ARG A 31 32.78 0.71 -11.13
N ILE A 32 32.22 0.80 -9.93
CA ILE A 32 32.46 1.90 -8.97
C ILE A 32 33.60 1.44 -8.04
N PRO A 33 34.67 2.23 -7.81
CA PRO A 33 35.75 1.82 -6.92
C PRO A 33 35.32 1.95 -5.46
N PHE A 34 35.54 0.88 -4.70
CA PHE A 34 35.27 0.78 -3.27
C PHE A 34 36.47 1.37 -2.51
N ASN A 35 36.29 2.51 -1.84
CA ASN A 35 37.28 3.04 -0.90
C ASN A 35 36.96 2.51 0.49
N SER A 36 37.94 1.86 1.12
CA SER A 36 37.84 1.27 2.44
C SER A 36 38.18 2.29 3.53
N GLU A 37 37.19 2.76 4.28
CA GLU A 37 37.42 3.29 5.63
C GLU A 37 36.27 2.85 6.55
N SER A 38 36.66 2.20 7.63
CA SER A 38 35.77 1.60 8.62
C SER A 38 35.33 2.61 9.68
N THR A 39 34.03 2.75 9.89
CA THR A 39 33.45 3.11 11.18
C THR A 39 32.10 2.41 11.32
N SER A 40 32.03 1.40 12.18
CA SER A 40 30.80 0.62 12.43
C SER A 40 29.80 1.44 13.26
N PRO A 41 28.52 1.55 12.86
CA PRO A 41 27.47 1.92 13.79
C PRO A 41 26.97 0.69 14.56
N ARG A 42 26.84 0.85 15.89
CA ARG A 42 26.33 -0.17 16.81
C ARG A 42 24.91 -0.59 16.44
N LEU A 43 24.70 -1.90 16.28
CA LEU A 43 23.41 -2.56 16.32
C LEU A 43 22.79 -2.34 17.72
N VAL A 44 21.67 -1.63 17.80
CA VAL A 44 20.86 -1.55 19.01
C VAL A 44 19.95 -2.77 19.05
N SER A 45 20.30 -3.75 19.89
CA SER A 45 19.41 -4.86 20.25
C SER A 45 18.36 -4.33 21.21
N ILE A 46 17.10 -4.26 20.78
CA ILE A 46 15.97 -3.97 21.67
C ILE A 46 15.63 -5.30 22.36
N HIS A 47 16.11 -5.47 23.58
CA HIS A 47 15.62 -6.52 24.48
C HIS A 47 14.26 -6.09 25.03
N SER A 48 13.23 -6.90 24.79
CA SER A 48 11.96 -6.82 25.49
C SER A 48 12.18 -7.25 26.94
N HIS A 49 12.19 -6.29 27.87
CA HIS A 49 12.14 -6.60 29.29
C HIS A 49 10.74 -7.10 29.65
N ASN A 50 10.66 -8.38 29.99
CA ASN A 50 9.56 -8.99 30.70
C ASN A 50 9.87 -8.87 32.21
N PRO A 51 9.13 -8.09 33.02
CA PRO A 51 9.32 -8.12 34.45
C PRO A 51 8.65 -9.37 35.04
N ASN A 52 9.44 -10.06 35.84
CA ASN A 52 9.13 -11.30 36.52
C ASN A 52 7.89 -11.22 37.41
N LEU A 53 7.23 -12.37 37.45
CA LEU A 53 6.17 -12.78 38.34
C LEU A 53 6.76 -13.01 39.74
N ASP A 54 6.67 -12.03 40.64
CA ASP A 54 6.99 -12.23 42.05
C ASP A 54 5.71 -12.45 42.87
N SER A 55 5.74 -13.59 43.55
CA SER A 55 4.78 -14.14 44.48
C SER A 55 4.53 -13.24 45.70
N ILE A 56 3.27 -12.95 45.99
CA ILE A 56 2.81 -12.53 47.33
C ILE A 56 1.60 -13.40 47.71
N LYS A 57 1.78 -14.22 48.76
CA LYS A 57 0.72 -14.85 49.55
C LYS A 57 0.43 -13.98 50.78
N MET A 58 -0.85 -13.72 51.03
CA MET A 58 -1.53 -13.46 52.33
C MET A 58 -2.81 -12.67 52.00
N ASP A 59 -3.97 -12.81 52.63
CA ASP A 59 -4.56 -13.73 53.60
C ASP A 59 -6.08 -13.46 53.50
N GLN A 60 -6.93 -14.44 53.81
CA GLN A 60 -8.37 -14.23 53.87
C GLN A 60 -8.72 -13.44 55.14
N THR A 61 -9.63 -12.46 55.07
CA THR A 61 -10.89 -12.42 55.83
C THR A 61 -11.58 -11.03 55.85
N VAL A 62 -12.93 -11.10 55.86
CA VAL A 62 -13.92 -10.12 56.38
C VAL A 62 -14.54 -9.06 55.43
N SER A 63 -15.76 -9.41 54.99
CA SER A 63 -17.03 -8.65 54.85
C SER A 63 -17.10 -7.20 54.35
N GLY A 64 -18.00 -6.99 53.37
CA GLY A 64 -19.07 -5.99 53.51
C GLY A 64 -19.16 -4.90 52.43
N PHE A 65 -20.40 -4.67 51.99
CA PHE A 65 -20.93 -3.52 51.23
C PHE A 65 -20.71 -3.45 49.72
N GLY A 66 -21.81 -3.75 49.00
CA GLY A 66 -21.99 -3.37 47.62
C GLY A 66 -22.50 -1.93 47.48
N SER A 67 -21.98 -1.22 46.49
CA SER A 67 -22.68 -0.24 45.67
C SER A 67 -21.72 0.28 44.59
N GLY A 68 -22.18 0.27 43.34
CA GLY A 68 -21.72 1.24 42.34
C GLY A 68 -20.67 0.77 41.34
N SER A 69 -20.95 1.14 40.09
CA SER A 69 -20.06 1.15 38.92
C SER A 69 -19.98 -0.16 38.13
N GLU A 70 -20.97 -0.37 37.25
CA GLU A 70 -20.74 -1.15 36.04
C GLU A 70 -19.68 -0.43 35.22
N THR A 71 -18.43 -0.81 35.45
CA THR A 71 -17.32 -0.59 34.54
C THR A 71 -17.75 -1.05 33.15
N LEU A 72 -17.74 -0.13 32.18
CA LEU A 72 -17.71 -0.43 30.76
C LEU A 72 -16.48 -1.30 30.49
N ALA A 73 -16.67 -2.61 30.63
CA ALA A 73 -15.73 -3.61 30.21
C ALA A 73 -15.63 -3.47 28.68
N HIS A 74 -14.64 -2.69 28.24
CA HIS A 74 -14.15 -2.78 26.87
C HIS A 74 -13.60 -4.19 26.75
N SER A 75 -14.46 -5.11 26.30
CA SER A 75 -14.08 -6.47 26.02
C SER A 75 -12.91 -6.41 25.05
N ASN A 76 -11.73 -6.82 25.51
CA ASN A 76 -10.59 -7.16 24.67
C ASN A 76 -11.00 -8.37 23.82
N ALA A 77 -11.87 -8.15 22.83
CA ALA A 77 -12.10 -9.08 21.75
C ALA A 77 -10.81 -9.07 20.92
N SER A 78 -9.82 -9.84 21.36
CA SER A 78 -8.63 -10.10 20.55
C SER A 78 -9.11 -10.80 19.29
N SER A 79 -8.82 -10.22 18.12
CA SER A 79 -9.07 -10.85 16.83
C SER A 79 -8.58 -12.31 16.89
N SER A 80 -9.48 -13.26 16.64
CA SER A 80 -9.12 -14.67 16.52
C SER A 80 -8.17 -14.88 15.33
N ALA A 81 -7.45 -16.00 15.31
CA ALA A 81 -6.66 -16.38 14.14
C ALA A 81 -7.54 -16.47 12.88
N SER A 82 -8.77 -16.98 13.01
CA SER A 82 -9.73 -17.06 11.89
C SER A 82 -10.04 -15.68 11.31
N SER A 83 -10.51 -14.75 12.13
CA SER A 83 -10.83 -13.38 11.71
C SER A 83 -9.63 -12.64 11.11
N ALA A 84 -8.42 -12.89 11.63
CA ALA A 84 -7.21 -12.32 11.03
C ALA A 84 -6.95 -12.88 9.62
N ILE A 85 -7.10 -14.19 9.43
CA ILE A 85 -6.96 -14.83 8.12
C ILE A 85 -8.08 -14.39 7.16
N ASP A 86 -9.31 -14.24 7.63
CA ASP A 86 -10.43 -13.75 6.83
C ASP A 86 -10.20 -12.31 6.36
N PHE A 87 -9.73 -11.43 7.26
CA PHE A 87 -9.34 -10.06 6.93
C PHE A 87 -8.21 -10.02 5.90
N LEU A 88 -7.15 -10.82 6.09
CA LEU A 88 -6.05 -10.89 5.13
C LEU A 88 -6.49 -11.48 3.77
N THR A 89 -7.44 -12.41 3.79
CA THR A 89 -8.05 -12.98 2.58
C THR A 89 -8.88 -11.94 1.83
N LEU A 90 -9.58 -11.06 2.55
CA LEU A 90 -10.27 -9.92 1.95
C LEU A 90 -9.28 -8.94 1.31
N CYS A 91 -8.20 -8.59 2.03
CA CYS A 91 -7.13 -7.70 1.54
C CYS A 91 -6.37 -8.24 0.33
N HIS A 92 -6.45 -9.55 0.02
CA HIS A 92 -5.90 -10.12 -1.21
C HIS A 92 -6.37 -9.38 -2.46
N ARG A 93 -7.60 -8.84 -2.46
CA ARG A 93 -8.16 -8.09 -3.58
C ARG A 93 -7.31 -6.88 -3.99
N LEU A 94 -6.61 -6.26 -3.05
CA LEU A 94 -5.70 -5.14 -3.33
C LEU A 94 -4.53 -5.54 -4.24
N LYS A 95 -4.14 -6.82 -4.25
CA LYS A 95 -3.08 -7.34 -5.14
C LYS A 95 -3.58 -7.55 -6.57
N SER A 96 -4.87 -7.82 -6.76
CA SER A 96 -5.45 -8.10 -8.07
C SER A 96 -6.13 -6.88 -8.69
N THR A 97 -6.64 -5.94 -7.88
CA THR A 97 -7.25 -4.71 -8.36
C THR A 97 -6.16 -3.78 -8.91
N LYS A 98 -6.28 -3.45 -10.19
CA LYS A 98 -5.35 -2.58 -10.90
C LYS A 98 -5.73 -1.12 -10.72
N ARG A 99 -4.74 -0.24 -10.57
CA ARG A 99 -4.95 1.21 -10.49
C ARG A 99 -5.57 1.70 -11.80
N LYS A 100 -6.82 2.14 -11.71
CA LYS A 100 -7.74 2.37 -12.82
C LYS A 100 -7.31 3.54 -13.69
N GLY A 101 -6.65 4.54 -13.12
CA GLY A 101 -6.02 5.63 -13.89
C GLY A 101 -5.12 5.10 -15.01
N TRP A 102 -4.27 4.10 -14.72
CA TRP A 102 -3.38 3.48 -15.70
C TRP A 102 -4.11 2.57 -16.68
N VAL A 103 -5.11 1.83 -16.21
CA VAL A 103 -5.98 1.00 -17.06
C VAL A 103 -6.66 1.86 -18.12
N ASN A 104 -7.21 3.02 -17.72
CA ASN A 104 -7.87 3.97 -18.61
C ASN A 104 -6.91 4.56 -19.66
N HIS A 105 -5.60 4.58 -19.37
CA HIS A 105 -4.55 5.04 -20.30
C HIS A 105 -3.96 3.91 -21.16
N GLY A 106 -4.51 2.70 -21.06
CA GLY A 106 -4.05 1.53 -21.80
C GLY A 106 -2.60 1.17 -21.49
N ILE A 107 -2.18 1.33 -20.23
CA ILE A 107 -0.94 0.75 -19.74
C ILE A 107 -1.10 -0.77 -19.69
N ASN A 108 -0.13 -1.50 -20.24
CA ASN A 108 -0.15 -2.96 -20.20
C ASN A 108 0.52 -3.45 -18.93
N GLY A 109 -0.15 -4.33 -18.19
CA GLY A 109 0.33 -4.80 -16.88
C GLY A 109 0.49 -3.68 -15.84
N PRO A 110 -0.53 -2.82 -15.63
CA PRO A 110 -0.41 -1.74 -14.66
C PRO A 110 -0.25 -2.29 -13.25
N GLU A 111 0.29 -1.46 -12.36
CA GLU A 111 0.43 -1.74 -10.94
C GLU A 111 -0.93 -2.04 -10.28
N SER A 112 -0.87 -2.81 -9.19
CA SER A 112 -2.00 -3.00 -8.29
C SER A 112 -2.05 -1.90 -7.22
N ILE A 113 -3.18 -1.77 -6.52
CA ILE A 113 -3.29 -0.86 -5.37
C ILE A 113 -2.27 -1.23 -4.28
N ALA A 114 -2.00 -2.53 -4.10
CA ALA A 114 -0.99 -2.97 -3.15
C ALA A 114 0.44 -2.53 -3.53
N ASP A 115 0.77 -2.47 -4.82
CA ASP A 115 2.09 -1.99 -5.29
C ASP A 115 2.27 -0.50 -4.97
N HIS A 116 1.23 0.30 -5.22
CA HIS A 116 1.17 1.73 -4.91
C HIS A 116 1.37 1.97 -3.40
N MET A 117 0.57 1.33 -2.54
CA MET A 117 0.66 1.50 -1.08
C MET A 117 2.01 1.01 -0.53
N TYR A 118 2.60 -0.04 -1.12
CA TYR A 118 3.92 -0.52 -0.74
C TYR A 118 5.00 0.55 -0.99
N ARG A 119 5.02 1.15 -2.18
CA ARG A 119 6.02 2.17 -2.51
C ARG A 119 5.82 3.44 -1.68
N MET A 120 4.57 3.83 -1.39
CA MET A 120 4.30 4.91 -0.42
C MET A 120 4.81 4.61 0.99
N SER A 121 4.68 3.37 1.46
CA SER A 121 5.20 2.95 2.76
C SER A 121 6.73 3.05 2.81
N LEU A 122 7.41 2.69 1.71
CA LEU A 122 8.85 2.90 1.57
C LEU A 122 9.21 4.39 1.55
N MET A 123 8.44 5.24 0.87
CA MET A 123 8.64 6.68 0.86
C MET A 123 8.56 7.27 2.27
N ALA A 124 7.56 6.86 3.06
CA ALA A 124 7.45 7.23 4.47
C ALA A 124 8.64 6.71 5.29
N LEU A 125 9.13 5.50 5.02
CA LEU A 125 10.27 4.93 5.72
C LEU A 125 11.59 5.68 5.44
N ILE A 126 11.85 6.07 4.20
CA ILE A 126 13.13 6.67 3.78
C ILE A 126 13.16 8.19 3.87
N THR A 127 12.03 8.84 4.13
CA THR A 127 11.99 10.29 4.26
C THR A 127 12.86 10.74 5.44
N SER A 128 13.54 11.89 5.30
CA SER A 128 14.33 12.48 6.39
C SER A 128 13.46 12.77 7.60
N ASP A 129 14.07 12.88 8.80
CA ASP A 129 13.33 13.27 9.99
C ASP A 129 12.72 14.67 9.79
N ILE A 130 11.41 14.79 10.02
CA ILE A 130 10.67 16.05 9.94
C ILE A 130 10.19 16.38 11.36
N PRO A 131 10.56 17.55 11.91
CA PRO A 131 10.13 17.94 13.25
C PRO A 131 8.61 17.87 13.43
N GLY A 132 8.16 17.18 14.47
CA GLY A 132 6.74 17.03 14.79
C GLY A 132 5.99 15.95 13.99
N VAL A 133 6.65 15.24 13.07
CA VAL A 133 6.04 14.14 12.30
C VAL A 133 6.50 12.79 12.82
N ASN A 134 5.56 11.91 13.14
CA ASN A 134 5.82 10.53 13.49
C ASN A 134 5.93 9.63 12.23
N ARG A 135 7.14 9.21 11.91
CA ARG A 135 7.43 8.32 10.76
C ARG A 135 6.65 7.01 10.79
N GLU A 136 6.57 6.35 11.95
CA GLU A 136 5.86 5.07 12.08
C GLU A 136 4.37 5.24 11.76
N ARG A 137 3.77 6.35 12.23
CA ARG A 137 2.38 6.67 11.93
C ARG A 137 2.18 6.95 10.44
N CYS A 138 3.09 7.67 9.76
CA CYS A 138 3.05 7.84 8.31
C CYS A 138 3.07 6.49 7.56
N ILE A 139 3.91 5.54 7.98
CA ILE A 139 3.96 4.19 7.38
C ILE A 139 2.62 3.49 7.58
N LYS A 140 2.07 3.51 8.79
CA LYS A 140 0.76 2.91 9.08
C LYS A 140 -0.35 3.51 8.24
N ILE A 141 -0.42 4.85 8.11
CA ILE A 141 -1.38 5.52 7.24
C ILE A 141 -1.21 5.07 5.80
N ALA A 142 0.02 5.06 5.26
CA ALA A 142 0.29 4.65 3.89
C ALA A 142 -0.19 3.22 3.58
N ILE A 143 -0.08 2.29 4.53
CA ILE A 143 -0.54 0.90 4.39
C ILE A 143 -2.06 0.77 4.34
N VAL A 144 -2.81 1.69 4.99
CA VAL A 144 -4.27 1.54 5.17
C VAL A 144 -5.11 2.53 4.37
N HIS A 145 -4.52 3.57 3.79
CA HIS A 145 -5.30 4.68 3.24
C HIS A 145 -6.27 4.29 2.11
N ASP A 146 -5.84 3.39 1.21
CA ASP A 146 -6.66 2.84 0.12
C ASP A 146 -7.20 1.42 0.46
N ILE A 147 -7.20 1.00 1.73
CA ILE A 147 -7.58 -0.37 2.10
C ILE A 147 -9.04 -0.70 1.75
N ALA A 148 -9.92 0.31 1.80
CA ALA A 148 -11.34 0.18 1.45
C ALA A 148 -11.55 -0.22 -0.02
N GLU A 149 -10.60 0.10 -0.89
CA GLU A 149 -10.63 -0.26 -2.32
C GLU A 149 -10.55 -1.77 -2.55
N ALA A 150 -10.23 -2.57 -1.52
CA ALA A 150 -10.41 -4.02 -1.54
C ALA A 150 -11.87 -4.41 -1.82
N ILE A 151 -12.83 -3.60 -1.37
CA ILE A 151 -14.26 -3.83 -1.56
C ILE A 151 -14.80 -2.93 -2.67
N VAL A 152 -14.53 -1.62 -2.61
CA VAL A 152 -15.16 -0.64 -3.53
C VAL A 152 -14.48 -0.56 -4.91
N GLY A 153 -13.25 -1.05 -5.03
CA GLY A 153 -12.39 -0.85 -6.20
C GLY A 153 -11.80 0.56 -6.27
N ASP A 154 -10.83 0.77 -7.17
CA ASP A 154 -10.20 2.08 -7.38
C ASP A 154 -11.15 3.02 -8.15
N ILE A 155 -11.81 3.93 -7.43
CA ILE A 155 -12.79 4.87 -7.98
C ILE A 155 -12.09 6.11 -8.55
N THR A 156 -12.21 6.21 -9.87
CA THR A 156 -11.79 7.27 -10.79
C THR A 156 -12.43 8.66 -10.63
N PRO A 157 -11.78 9.83 -10.83
CA PRO A 157 -12.54 11.01 -11.23
C PRO A 157 -13.36 10.80 -12.52
N SER A 158 -12.88 9.92 -13.42
CA SER A 158 -13.60 9.56 -14.65
C SER A 158 -14.88 8.75 -14.42
N ASP A 159 -15.07 8.18 -13.23
CA ASP A 159 -16.26 7.40 -12.90
C ASP A 159 -17.48 8.27 -12.56
N GLY A 160 -17.28 9.58 -12.37
CA GLY A 160 -18.36 10.52 -12.09
C GLY A 160 -19.05 10.30 -10.73
N VAL A 161 -18.47 9.48 -9.85
CA VAL A 161 -18.99 9.26 -8.49
C VAL A 161 -18.73 10.52 -7.65
N PRO A 162 -19.77 11.15 -7.08
CA PRO A 162 -19.59 12.32 -6.22
C PRO A 162 -18.70 12.01 -5.02
N LYS A 163 -17.89 12.98 -4.58
CA LYS A 163 -16.97 12.79 -3.45
C LYS A 163 -17.66 12.28 -2.18
N ALA A 164 -18.86 12.79 -1.88
CA ALA A 164 -19.63 12.35 -0.72
C ALA A 164 -20.07 10.88 -0.83
N GLU A 165 -20.40 10.43 -2.03
CA GLU A 165 -20.80 9.04 -2.27
C GLU A 165 -19.60 8.09 -2.21
N LYS A 166 -18.46 8.48 -2.82
CA LYS A 166 -17.19 7.75 -2.68
C LYS A 166 -16.84 7.56 -1.19
N SER A 167 -16.87 8.65 -0.42
CA SER A 167 -16.57 8.62 1.01
C SER A 167 -17.54 7.73 1.79
N ARG A 168 -18.85 7.76 1.47
CA ARG A 168 -19.85 6.87 2.08
C ARG A 168 -19.53 5.40 1.80
N MET A 169 -19.30 5.05 0.54
CA MET A 169 -19.00 3.68 0.11
C MET A 169 -17.72 3.15 0.78
N GLU A 170 -16.67 3.97 0.84
CA GLU A 170 -15.40 3.60 1.47
C GLU A 170 -15.52 3.44 2.98
N THR A 171 -16.32 4.31 3.63
CA THR A 171 -16.62 4.18 5.06
C THR A 171 -17.36 2.87 5.35
N GLU A 172 -18.37 2.53 4.54
CA GLU A 172 -19.13 1.27 4.69
C GLU A 172 -18.24 0.04 4.47
N ALA A 173 -17.36 0.08 3.46
CA ALA A 173 -16.37 -0.95 3.23
C ALA A 173 -15.43 -1.10 4.43
N LEU A 174 -14.90 -0.01 4.97
CA LEU A 174 -14.01 -0.04 6.12
C LEU A 174 -14.70 -0.63 7.36
N ASP A 175 -15.97 -0.29 7.58
CA ASP A 175 -16.78 -0.86 8.65
C ASP A 175 -16.98 -2.36 8.50
N GLU A 176 -17.20 -2.86 7.27
CA GLU A 176 -17.26 -4.29 6.97
C GLU A 176 -15.92 -4.98 7.27
N MET A 177 -14.81 -4.41 6.78
CA MET A 177 -13.47 -4.95 7.02
C MET A 177 -13.15 -5.05 8.52
N CYS A 178 -13.54 -4.04 9.29
CA CYS A 178 -13.35 -4.01 10.74
C CYS A 178 -14.19 -5.07 11.47
N LYS A 179 -15.40 -5.35 11.00
CA LYS A 179 -16.23 -6.46 11.51
C LYS A 179 -15.58 -7.81 11.19
N VAL A 180 -15.06 -7.99 9.97
CA VAL A 180 -14.34 -9.21 9.56
C VAL A 180 -13.10 -9.44 10.43
N LEU A 181 -12.38 -8.38 10.80
CA LEU A 181 -11.22 -8.46 11.70
C LEU A 181 -11.60 -8.86 13.15
N GLY A 182 -12.89 -8.78 13.51
CA GLY A 182 -13.40 -9.08 14.86
C GLY A 182 -13.50 -7.87 15.78
N GLY A 183 -13.39 -6.64 15.26
CA GLY A 183 -13.48 -5.39 16.02
C GLY A 183 -12.33 -5.16 17.00
N GLY A 184 -12.57 -4.31 18.01
CA GLY A 184 -11.63 -4.01 19.09
C GLY A 184 -10.52 -3.06 18.68
N MET A 185 -9.53 -2.86 19.56
CA MET A 185 -8.52 -1.81 19.40
C MET A 185 -7.77 -1.82 18.05
N ARG A 186 -7.56 -3.00 17.44
CA ARG A 186 -6.90 -3.11 16.13
C ARG A 186 -7.77 -2.61 14.99
N ALA A 187 -9.06 -2.92 15.00
CA ALA A 187 -10.00 -2.41 14.02
C ALA A 187 -10.17 -0.89 14.19
N GLU A 188 -10.18 -0.42 15.43
CA GLU A 188 -10.32 0.99 15.75
C GLU A 188 -9.09 1.78 15.30
N GLU A 189 -7.87 1.25 15.50
CA GLU A 189 -6.64 1.86 14.95
C GLU A 189 -6.69 2.00 13.43
N ILE A 190 -7.17 0.97 12.71
CA ILE A 190 -7.32 1.04 11.24
C ILE A 190 -8.30 2.14 10.84
N LYS A 191 -9.45 2.23 11.52
CA LYS A 191 -10.44 3.29 11.25
C LYS A 191 -9.89 4.68 11.53
N GLU A 192 -9.19 4.85 12.65
CA GLU A 192 -8.58 6.13 13.02
C GLU A 192 -7.55 6.59 11.99
N LEU A 193 -6.66 5.69 11.56
CA LEU A 193 -5.65 6.00 10.55
C LEU A 193 -6.27 6.37 9.19
N TRP A 194 -7.30 5.64 8.77
CA TRP A 194 -8.02 5.93 7.52
C TRP A 194 -8.75 7.28 7.59
N LEU A 195 -9.46 7.55 8.69
CA LEU A 195 -10.16 8.82 8.91
C LEU A 195 -9.19 10.01 8.99
N GLU A 196 -8.02 9.82 9.60
CA GLU A 196 -6.98 10.84 9.67
C GLU A 196 -6.47 11.22 8.28
N TYR A 197 -6.26 10.23 7.40
CA TYR A 197 -5.90 10.46 6.01
C TYR A 197 -7.00 11.17 5.24
N GLU A 198 -8.24 10.70 5.34
CA GLU A 198 -9.37 11.24 4.58
C GLU A 198 -9.71 12.68 4.97
N ASN A 199 -9.62 12.98 6.27
CA ASN A 199 -9.83 14.34 6.77
C ASN A 199 -8.59 15.23 6.63
N ASN A 200 -7.44 14.65 6.22
CA ASN A 200 -6.16 15.36 6.09
C ASN A 200 -5.81 16.13 7.39
N SER A 201 -6.05 15.49 8.55
CA SER A 201 -6.19 16.17 9.85
C SER A 201 -4.91 16.26 10.68
N SER A 202 -3.79 15.73 10.19
CA SER A 202 -2.50 15.71 10.89
C SER A 202 -1.33 16.02 9.94
N LEU A 203 -0.16 16.30 10.50
CA LEU A 203 1.07 16.49 9.71
C LEU A 203 1.45 15.21 8.96
N GLU A 204 1.21 14.06 9.58
CA GLU A 204 1.40 12.73 9.00
C GLU A 204 0.47 12.52 7.80
N ALA A 205 -0.83 12.81 7.94
CA ALA A 205 -1.78 12.72 6.83
C ALA A 205 -1.45 13.70 5.70
N ASN A 206 -1.03 14.92 6.01
CA ASN A 206 -0.59 15.89 5.00
C ASN A 206 0.60 15.35 4.21
N LEU A 207 1.59 14.77 4.90
CA LEU A 207 2.77 14.18 4.27
C LEU A 207 2.40 12.95 3.42
N VAL A 208 1.55 12.06 3.92
CA VAL A 208 1.15 10.85 3.17
C VAL A 208 0.28 11.20 1.97
N LYS A 209 -0.60 12.21 2.05
CA LYS A 209 -1.34 12.76 0.89
C LYS A 209 -0.40 13.36 -0.16
N ASP A 210 0.75 13.89 0.23
CA ASP A 210 1.78 14.31 -0.73
C ASP A 210 2.51 13.11 -1.32
N PHE A 211 2.82 12.08 -0.52
CA PHE A 211 3.43 10.85 -1.03
C PHE A 211 2.54 10.12 -2.03
N ASP A 212 1.22 10.05 -1.83
CA ASP A 212 0.27 9.51 -2.81
C ASP A 212 0.44 10.18 -4.19
N LYS A 213 0.45 11.52 -4.21
CA LYS A 213 0.65 12.29 -5.45
C LYS A 213 2.05 12.12 -6.03
N VAL A 214 3.10 12.12 -5.19
CA VAL A 214 4.49 11.97 -5.61
C VAL A 214 4.71 10.59 -6.24
N GLU A 215 4.17 9.55 -5.62
CA GLU A 215 4.22 8.17 -6.08
C GLU A 215 3.54 8.06 -7.45
N MET A 216 2.34 8.63 -7.60
CA MET A 216 1.59 8.64 -8.85
C MET A 216 2.37 9.31 -10.01
N ILE A 217 3.00 10.47 -9.79
CA ILE A 217 3.76 11.14 -10.86
C ILE A 217 5.11 10.47 -11.13
N LEU A 218 5.70 9.79 -10.14
CA LEU A 218 6.88 8.95 -10.35
C LEU A 218 6.51 7.76 -11.25
N GLN A 219 5.41 7.07 -10.94
CA GLN A 219 4.89 5.97 -11.75
C GLN A 219 4.55 6.42 -13.17
N ALA A 220 3.95 7.60 -13.33
CA ALA A 220 3.70 8.18 -14.64
C ALA A 220 5.00 8.34 -15.45
N LEU A 221 6.06 8.91 -14.86
CA LEU A 221 7.35 9.07 -15.54
C LEU A 221 7.97 7.73 -15.96
N GLU A 222 7.88 6.72 -15.10
CA GLU A 222 8.35 5.36 -15.39
C GLU A 222 7.55 4.76 -16.56
N TYR A 223 6.22 4.84 -16.52
CA TYR A 223 5.37 4.33 -17.61
C TYR A 223 5.52 5.10 -18.93
N GLU A 224 5.76 6.41 -18.91
CA GLU A 224 6.10 7.14 -20.14
C GLU A 224 7.43 6.67 -20.74
N THR A 225 8.33 6.13 -19.92
CA THR A 225 9.63 5.62 -20.36
C THR A 225 9.49 4.20 -20.89
N GLU A 226 8.77 3.34 -20.19
CA GLU A 226 8.57 1.93 -20.53
C GLU A 226 7.61 1.73 -21.71
N HIS A 227 6.51 2.49 -21.75
CA HIS A 227 5.44 2.29 -22.72
C HIS A 227 5.39 3.34 -23.83
N GLY A 228 6.24 4.38 -23.76
CA GLY A 228 6.25 5.46 -24.75
C GLY A 228 4.95 6.27 -24.79
N LYS A 229 4.18 6.27 -23.71
CA LYS A 229 2.93 7.03 -23.56
C LYS A 229 3.19 8.49 -23.21
N VAL A 230 2.19 9.34 -23.42
CA VAL A 230 2.13 10.71 -22.92
C VAL A 230 1.12 10.72 -21.78
N LEU A 231 1.57 11.07 -20.57
CA LEU A 231 0.77 11.01 -19.34
C LEU A 231 0.75 12.38 -18.64
N ASP A 232 0.74 13.47 -19.41
CA ASP A 232 0.76 14.86 -18.91
C ASP A 232 -0.32 15.16 -17.88
N GLU A 233 -1.51 14.57 -18.04
CA GLU A 233 -2.63 14.80 -17.14
C GLU A 233 -2.34 14.43 -15.67
N PHE A 234 -1.51 13.42 -15.42
CA PHE A 234 -1.11 13.04 -14.05
C PHE A 234 -0.22 14.12 -13.41
N PHE A 235 0.63 14.77 -14.20
CA PHE A 235 1.45 15.89 -13.73
C PHE A 235 0.64 17.17 -13.55
N LEU A 236 -0.24 17.48 -14.51
CA LEU A 236 -1.10 18.66 -14.46
C LEU A 236 -2.10 18.57 -13.30
N SER A 237 -2.66 17.39 -13.03
CA SER A 237 -3.63 17.18 -11.96
C SER A 237 -3.02 17.34 -10.55
N THR A 238 -1.70 17.28 -10.40
CA THR A 238 -1.01 17.43 -9.10
C THR A 238 -0.35 18.80 -8.92
N ALA A 239 -0.24 19.60 -9.97
CA ALA A 239 0.34 20.94 -9.93
C ALA A 239 -0.33 21.82 -8.86
N GLY A 240 0.48 22.39 -7.97
CA GLY A 240 0.00 23.26 -6.89
C GLY A 240 -0.73 22.56 -5.74
N LYS A 241 -0.78 21.21 -5.71
CA LYS A 241 -1.48 20.43 -4.67
C LYS A 241 -0.57 19.80 -3.61
N PHE A 242 0.74 20.02 -3.69
CA PHE A 242 1.70 19.55 -2.68
C PHE A 242 1.72 20.50 -1.48
N GLN A 243 1.49 19.97 -0.29
CA GLN A 243 1.30 20.73 0.95
C GLN A 243 2.62 20.95 1.69
N THR A 244 3.43 19.89 1.80
CA THR A 244 4.66 19.83 2.58
C THR A 244 5.89 20.23 1.77
N GLU A 245 6.94 20.69 2.44
CA GLU A 245 8.22 21.00 1.77
C GLU A 245 8.88 19.74 1.19
N THR A 246 8.73 18.59 1.85
CA THR A 246 9.22 17.30 1.35
C THR A 246 8.51 16.91 0.05
N GLY A 247 7.17 16.95 0.03
CA GLY A 247 6.37 16.65 -1.15
C GLY A 247 6.73 17.55 -2.33
N LYS A 248 6.81 18.88 -2.10
CA LYS A 248 7.22 19.85 -3.13
C LYS A 248 8.60 19.55 -3.71
N LYS A 249 9.59 19.23 -2.87
CA LYS A 249 10.96 18.92 -3.32
C LYS A 249 11.02 17.65 -4.15
N TRP A 250 10.35 16.59 -3.73
CA TRP A 250 10.35 15.32 -4.45
C TRP A 250 9.60 15.43 -5.78
N ALA A 251 8.46 16.12 -5.80
CA ALA A 251 7.74 16.40 -7.03
C ALA A 251 8.57 17.24 -8.01
N ALA A 252 9.24 18.30 -7.53
CA ALA A 252 10.11 19.13 -8.36
C ALA A 252 11.26 18.32 -8.99
N GLU A 253 11.85 17.39 -8.24
CA GLU A 253 12.89 16.48 -8.75
C GLU A 253 12.36 15.58 -9.88
N ILE A 254 11.18 14.97 -9.70
CA ILE A 254 10.54 14.12 -10.72
C ILE A 254 10.24 14.93 -11.99
N ILE A 255 9.67 16.13 -11.84
CA ILE A 255 9.35 17.03 -12.96
C ILE A 255 10.63 17.45 -13.69
N SER A 256 11.70 17.77 -12.96
CA SER A 256 13.01 18.10 -13.55
C SER A 256 13.56 16.96 -14.42
N ARG A 257 13.51 15.73 -13.92
CA ARG A 257 13.93 14.53 -14.67
C ARG A 257 13.08 14.30 -15.91
N ARG A 258 11.75 14.46 -15.78
CA ARG A 258 10.82 14.35 -16.91
C ARG A 258 11.14 15.37 -18.00
N ASN A 259 11.32 16.64 -17.64
CA ASN A 259 11.60 17.72 -18.58
C ASN A 259 12.94 17.50 -19.31
N SER A 260 13.97 17.08 -18.59
CA SER A 260 15.28 16.75 -19.17
C SER A 260 15.17 15.64 -20.21
N ARG A 261 14.37 14.60 -19.93
CA ARG A 261 14.08 13.50 -20.86
C ARG A 261 13.36 13.99 -22.12
N LEU A 262 12.33 14.82 -21.96
CA LEU A 262 11.56 15.37 -23.09
C LEU A 262 12.41 16.27 -23.99
N ALA A 263 13.27 17.10 -23.40
CA ALA A 263 14.22 17.93 -24.13
C ALA A 263 15.19 17.06 -24.97
N ASN A 264 15.72 15.98 -24.38
CA ASN A 264 16.61 15.06 -25.08
C ASN A 264 15.94 14.24 -26.20
N ARG A 265 14.62 14.06 -26.17
CA ARG A 265 13.86 13.42 -27.26
C ARG A 265 13.53 14.38 -28.41
N SER A 266 13.62 15.69 -28.16
CA SER A 266 13.28 16.73 -29.15
C SER A 266 14.50 17.18 -29.97
N ASN A 267 15.70 16.74 -29.57
CA ASN A 267 16.98 16.91 -30.28
C ASN A 267 17.34 15.65 -31.05
#